data_AF-A0A257JEX3-F1
#
_entry.id   AF-A0A257JEX3-F1
#
_cell.length_a   1.000
_cell.length_b   1.000
_cell.length_c   1.000
_cell.angle_alpha   90.00
_cell.angle_beta   90.00
_cell.angle_gamma   90.00
#
_symmetry.space_group_name_H-M   'P 1'
#
loop_
_entity.id
_entity.type
_entity.pdbx_description
1 polymer ?
#
loop_
_entity_poly.entity_id
_entity_poly.type
_entity_poly.pdbx_seq_one_letter_code
_entity_poly.pdbx_strand_id
1 'polypeptide(L)'
;MTAFARYVGIDYSGAETPNASLKGLRVYLAQGDAPAEEVLPPPSSRKYWTRRGIAEWLAALLAEDTPTIVGIDHGFSFPLRYFETHQLPPEWPA
;
A
#
# COMPACT_ATOMS: atom_id res chain seq x y z
N MET A 1 5.93 23.94 -13.48
CA MET A 1 5.30 22.67 -13.86
C MET A 1 5.41 21.73 -12.67
N THR A 2 4.34 21.01 -12.34
CA THR A 2 4.38 19.96 -11.31
C THR A 2 5.04 18.72 -11.90
N ALA A 3 5.91 18.05 -11.14
CA ALA A 3 6.58 16.83 -11.60
C ALA A 3 5.63 15.61 -11.63
N PHE A 4 4.52 15.69 -10.89
CA PHE A 4 3.52 14.65 -10.78
C PHE A 4 2.12 15.24 -11.06
N ALA A 5 1.25 14.39 -11.61
CA ALA A 5 -0.15 14.71 -11.91
C ALA A 5 -1.12 13.91 -11.04
N ARG A 6 -0.67 12.78 -10.47
CA ARG A 6 -1.47 11.90 -9.63
C ARG A 6 -0.75 11.54 -8.33
N TYR A 7 -1.49 11.56 -7.24
CA TYR A 7 -0.99 11.30 -5.89
C TYR A 7 -1.84 10.19 -5.27
N VAL A 8 -1.18 9.13 -4.81
CA VAL A 8 -1.84 8.01 -4.14
C VAL A 8 -1.33 7.92 -2.70
N GLY A 9 -2.25 7.94 -1.74
CA GLY A 9 -1.96 7.68 -0.33
C GLY A 9 -2.53 6.33 0.09
N ILE A 10 -1.73 5.52 0.78
CA ILE A 10 -2.14 4.18 1.23
C ILE A 10 -1.90 4.05 2.73
N ASP A 11 -2.97 3.85 3.48
CA ASP A 11 -2.91 3.33 4.86
C ASP A 11 -2.68 1.82 4.76
N TYR A 12 -1.49 1.37 5.17
CA TYR A 12 -1.04 0.00 4.93
C TYR A 12 -1.03 -0.82 6.22
N SER A 13 -1.82 -1.90 6.23
CA SER A 13 -1.81 -2.89 7.29
C SER A 13 -1.00 -4.13 6.90
N GLY A 14 0.02 -4.46 7.71
CA GLY A 14 0.79 -5.70 7.59
C GLY A 14 0.12 -6.93 8.21
N ALA A 15 -1.08 -6.80 8.78
CA ALA A 15 -1.77 -7.87 9.47
C ALA A 15 -2.17 -9.04 8.54
N GLU A 16 -2.38 -10.20 9.16
CA GLU A 16 -2.87 -11.43 8.53
C GLU A 16 -2.10 -11.83 7.26
N THR A 17 -2.79 -12.38 6.26
CA THR A 17 -2.20 -12.82 4.98
C THR A 17 -2.37 -11.75 3.90
N PRO A 18 -1.59 -11.80 2.80
CA PRO A 18 -1.74 -10.85 1.69
C PRO A 18 -3.12 -10.83 1.02
N ASN A 19 -3.91 -11.90 1.20
CA ASN A 19 -5.25 -12.06 0.61
C ASN A 19 -6.38 -11.72 1.59
N ALA A 20 -6.06 -11.37 2.83
CA ALA A 20 -7.04 -10.96 3.83
C ALA A 20 -7.66 -9.61 3.48
N SER A 21 -8.98 -9.49 3.62
CA SER A 21 -9.74 -8.26 3.39
C SER A 21 -9.73 -7.41 4.66
N LEU A 22 -8.84 -6.42 4.74
CA LEU A 22 -8.57 -5.68 5.97
C LEU A 22 -9.23 -4.30 5.98
N LYS A 23 -9.94 -3.97 7.06
CA LYS A 23 -10.55 -2.63 7.24
C LYS A 23 -9.50 -1.51 7.27
N GLY A 24 -8.30 -1.81 7.77
CA GLY A 24 -7.16 -0.88 7.84
C GLY A 24 -6.33 -0.81 6.56
N LEU A 25 -6.82 -1.34 5.44
CA LEU A 25 -6.24 -1.08 4.13
C LEU A 25 -7.12 -0.05 3.42
N ARG A 26 -6.60 1.17 3.26
CA ARG A 26 -7.32 2.29 2.62
C ARG A 26 -6.45 2.90 1.54
N VAL A 27 -7.07 3.28 0.44
CA VAL A 27 -6.40 3.91 -0.69
C VAL A 27 -7.12 5.21 -0.99
N TYR A 28 -6.36 6.29 -1.11
CA TYR A 28 -6.85 7.61 -1.51
C TYR A 28 -6.09 8.08 -2.73
N LEU A 29 -6.78 8.77 -3.64
CA LEU A 29 -6.21 9.29 -4.86
C LEU A 29 -6.63 10.75 -5.04
N ALA A 30 -5.67 11.59 -5.39
CA ALA A 30 -5.89 12.95 -5.87
C ALA A 30 -5.25 13.12 -7.24
N GLN A 31 -5.89 13.90 -8.12
CA GLN A 31 -5.37 14.22 -9.45
C GLN A 31 -5.36 15.73 -9.66
N GLY A 32 -4.20 16.28 -10.03
CA GLY A 32 -3.99 17.73 -10.08
C GLY A 32 -4.31 18.38 -8.72
N ASP A 33 -5.20 19.37 -8.74
CA ASP A 33 -5.63 20.13 -7.55
C ASP A 33 -6.96 19.60 -6.97
N ALA A 34 -7.50 18.49 -7.49
CA ALA A 34 -8.72 17.90 -6.97
C ALA A 34 -8.51 17.35 -5.55
N PRO A 35 -9.53 17.40 -4.67
CA PRO A 35 -9.44 16.79 -3.35
C PRO A 35 -9.20 15.28 -3.46
N ALA A 36 -8.55 14.71 -2.45
CA ALA A 36 -8.33 13.28 -2.40
C ALA A 36 -9.64 12.53 -2.12
N GLU A 37 -9.91 11.49 -2.92
CA GLU A 37 -11.07 10.62 -2.77
C GLU A 37 -10.65 9.19 -2.45
N GLU A 38 -11.48 8.49 -1.67
CA GLU A 38 -11.24 7.09 -1.33
C GLU A 38 -11.47 6.21 -2.56
N VAL A 39 -10.45 5.45 -2.95
CA VAL A 39 -10.55 4.43 -3.99
C VAL A 39 -10.98 3.11 -3.35
N LEU A 40 -12.17 2.64 -3.70
CA LEU A 40 -12.69 1.36 -3.22
C LEU A 40 -12.09 0.19 -4.00
N PRO A 41 -11.97 -1.01 -3.38
CA PRO A 41 -11.56 -2.20 -4.09
C PRO A 41 -12.54 -2.52 -5.24
N PRO A 42 -12.08 -3.19 -6.31
CA PRO A 42 -12.97 -3.68 -7.37
C PRO A 42 -14.13 -4.51 -6.80
N PRO A 43 -15.32 -4.47 -7.42
CA PRO A 43 -16.48 -5.22 -6.96
C PRO A 43 -16.14 -6.70 -6.75
N SER A 44 -16.34 -7.19 -5.53
CA SER A 44 -16.08 -8.58 -5.17
C SER A 44 -16.90 -8.97 -3.93
N SER A 45 -16.79 -10.23 -3.50
CA SER A 45 -17.34 -10.67 -2.21
C SER A 45 -16.64 -10.05 -1.00
N ARG A 46 -15.49 -9.40 -1.19
CA ARG A 46 -14.73 -8.74 -0.12
C ARG A 46 -15.15 -7.28 -0.01
N LYS A 47 -15.34 -6.82 1.22
CA LYS A 47 -15.72 -5.44 1.53
C LYS A 47 -14.55 -4.46 1.47
N TYR A 48 -13.34 -4.91 1.79
CA TYR A 48 -12.15 -4.06 1.92
C TYR A 48 -11.03 -4.54 1.01
N TRP A 49 -10.01 -3.69 0.87
CA TRP A 49 -8.80 -4.03 0.15
C TRP A 49 -8.09 -5.25 0.75
N THR A 50 -7.36 -5.94 -0.12
CA THR A 50 -6.33 -6.91 0.26
C THR A 50 -4.98 -6.34 -0.17
N ARG A 51 -3.88 -6.73 0.48
CA ARG A 51 -2.53 -6.27 0.08
C ARG A 51 -2.22 -6.66 -1.36
N ARG A 52 -2.60 -7.88 -1.76
CA ARG A 52 -2.47 -8.33 -3.17
C ARG A 52 -3.28 -7.45 -4.11
N GLY A 53 -4.54 -7.18 -3.79
CA GLY A 53 -5.42 -6.37 -4.63
C GLY A 53 -4.90 -4.94 -4.80
N ILE A 54 -4.33 -4.33 -3.75
CA ILE A 54 -3.67 -3.03 -3.85
C ILE A 54 -2.46 -3.10 -4.78
N ALA A 55 -1.63 -4.15 -4.66
CA ALA A 55 -0.45 -4.30 -5.51
C ALA A 55 -0.81 -4.47 -7.00
N GLU A 56 -1.82 -5.29 -7.30
CA GLU A 56 -2.33 -5.49 -8.66
C GLU A 56 -2.95 -4.20 -9.23
N TRP A 57 -3.73 -3.48 -8.42
CA TRP A 57 -4.31 -2.18 -8.79
C TRP A 57 -3.23 -1.13 -9.05
N LEU A 58 -2.22 -1.04 -8.18
CA LEU A 58 -1.08 -0.14 -8.37
C LEU A 58 -0.31 -0.48 -9.65
N ALA A 59 -0.08 -1.76 -9.94
CA ALA A 59 0.62 -2.18 -11.15
C ALA A 59 -0.12 -1.73 -12.41
N ALA A 60 -1.46 -1.86 -12.45
CA ALA A 60 -2.27 -1.37 -13.54
C ALA A 60 -2.24 0.18 -13.63
N LEU A 61 -2.43 0.85 -12.49
CA LEU A 61 -2.45 2.32 -12.40
C LEU A 61 -1.13 2.93 -12.89
N LEU A 62 0.01 2.38 -12.46
CA LEU A 62 1.35 2.86 -12.78
C LEU A 62 1.81 2.48 -14.20
N ALA A 63 1.08 1.63 -14.90
CA ALA A 63 1.32 1.35 -16.32
C ALA A 63 0.74 2.44 -17.24
N GLU A 64 -0.12 3.31 -16.73
CA GLU A 64 -0.65 4.46 -17.46
C GLU A 64 0.42 5.55 -17.65
N ASP A 65 0.30 6.33 -18.73
CA ASP A 65 1.18 7.47 -19.02
C ASP A 65 0.80 8.71 -18.18
N THR A 66 0.76 8.55 -16.86
CA THR A 66 0.46 9.62 -15.90
C THR A 66 1.52 9.61 -14.80
N PRO A 67 2.37 10.64 -14.71
CA PRO A 67 3.35 10.78 -13.64
C PRO A 67 2.68 10.70 -12.27
N THR A 68 2.97 9.62 -11.54
CA THR A 68 2.29 9.26 -10.30
C THR A 68 3.29 9.13 -9.17
N ILE A 69 2.97 9.70 -8.01
CA ILE A 69 3.67 9.44 -6.75
C ILE A 69 2.76 8.62 -5.83
N VAL A 70 3.35 7.62 -5.17
CA VAL A 70 2.64 6.74 -4.23
C VAL A 70 3.32 6.85 -2.87
N GLY A 71 2.57 7.31 -1.86
CA GLY A 71 2.95 7.28 -0.47
C GLY A 71 2.28 6.11 0.24
N ILE A 72 3.06 5.29 0.95
CA ILE A 72 2.57 4.14 1.70
C ILE A 72 2.94 4.35 3.16
N ASP A 73 1.94 4.42 4.05
CA ASP A 73 2.14 4.41 5.49
C ASP A 73 2.44 2.99 5.94
N HIS A 74 3.71 2.58 5.78
CA HIS A 74 4.18 1.26 6.15
C HIS A 74 5.25 1.33 7.24
N GLY A 75 4.96 0.71 8.38
CA GLY A 75 5.96 0.40 9.38
C GLY A 75 6.85 -0.75 8.91
N PHE A 76 8.02 -0.44 8.36
CA PHE A 76 9.00 -1.45 8.02
C PHE A 76 9.39 -2.27 9.26
N SER A 77 9.52 -3.58 9.09
CA SER A 77 10.14 -4.41 10.14
C SER A 77 11.59 -3.98 10.34
N PHE A 78 12.15 -4.37 11.48
CA PHE A 78 13.56 -4.17 11.73
C PHE A 78 14.39 -4.83 10.60
N PRO A 79 15.50 -4.22 10.13
CA PRO A 79 16.21 -4.73 8.96
C PRO A 79 16.69 -6.18 9.13
N LEU A 80 16.39 -7.05 8.16
CA LEU A 80 16.85 -8.45 8.16
C LEU A 80 18.36 -8.57 8.38
N ARG A 81 19.12 -7.64 7.79
CA ARG A 81 20.58 -7.63 7.91
C ARG A 81 21.08 -7.46 9.34
N TYR A 82 20.33 -6.77 10.20
CA TYR A 82 20.69 -6.65 11.60
C TYR A 82 20.58 -8.01 12.30
N PHE A 83 19.47 -8.73 12.10
CA PHE A 83 19.28 -10.06 12.65
C PHE A 83 20.39 -11.02 12.20
N GLU A 84 20.72 -11.02 10.91
CA GLU A 84 21.81 -11.82 10.35
C GLU A 84 23.17 -11.49 11.00
N THR A 85 23.50 -10.20 11.14
CA THR A 85 24.78 -9.74 11.69
C THR A 85 24.93 -10.14 13.16
N HIS A 86 23.84 -10.11 13.92
CA HIS A 86 23.83 -10.38 15.35
C HIS A 86 23.35 -11.81 15.71
N GLN A 87 23.10 -12.66 14.71
CA GLN A 87 22.59 -14.03 14.90
C GLN A 87 21.31 -14.10 15.74
N LEU A 88 20.44 -13.10 15.60
CA LEU A 88 19.15 -13.04 16.26
C LEU A 88 18.10 -13.72 15.38
N PRO A 89 17.15 -14.49 15.96
CA PRO A 89 16.00 -14.96 15.19
C PRO A 89 15.16 -13.75 14.72
N PRO A 90 14.60 -13.76 13.50
CA PRO A 90 13.73 -12.70 12.97
C PRO A 90 12.32 -12.76 13.59
N GLU A 91 12.24 -13.06 14.88
CA GLU A 91 11.01 -13.28 15.63
C GLU A 91 11.08 -12.49 16.93
N TRP A 92 9.95 -11.92 17.33
CA TRP A 92 9.78 -11.33 18.65
C TRP A 92 8.90 -12.26 19.49
N PRO A 93 9.20 -12.48 20.79
CA PRO A 93 8.24 -13.11 21.68
C PRO A 93 6.95 -12.28 21.69
N ALA A 94 5.82 -12.95 21.52
CA ALA A 94 4.48 -12.36 21.64
C ALA A 94 4.17 -12.00 23.11
#